data_AF-A0A537NCS1-F1
#
_entry.id   AF-A0A537NCS1-F1
#
_cell.length_a   1.000
_cell.length_b   1.000
_cell.length_c   1.000
_cell.angle_alpha   90.00
_cell.angle_beta   90.00
_cell.angle_gamma   90.00
#
_symmetry.space_group_name_H-M   'P 1'
#
loop_
_entity.id
_entity.type
_entity.pdbx_description
1 polymer ?
#
loop_
_entity_poly.entity_id
_entity_poly.type
_entity_poly.pdbx_seq_one_letter_code
_entity_poly.pdbx_strand_id
1 'polypeptide(L)' 'MISRQKLVGWVLIVVSVAYIVYFLRLRLFEPGSAVEKKEWVQVIGSVVVFMLGTINVRMAAMRARRRTDLSHGTTPRART' A
#
# COMPACT_ATOMS: atom_id res chain seq x y z
N MET A 1 4.86 -19.60 1.21
CA MET A 1 5.53 -18.80 0.15
C MET A 1 4.88 -17.42 0.11
N ILE A 2 5.66 -16.35 0.20
CA ILE A 2 5.11 -14.99 0.19
C ILE A 2 4.55 -14.70 -1.21
N SER A 3 3.29 -14.26 -1.30
CA SER A 3 2.69 -13.92 -2.60
C SER A 3 3.38 -12.67 -3.16
N ARG A 4 3.71 -12.68 -4.46
CA ARG A 4 4.27 -11.52 -5.17
C ARG A 4 3.42 -10.25 -4.94
N GLN A 5 2.10 -10.39 -4.87
CA GLN A 5 1.20 -9.26 -4.57
C GLN A 5 1.42 -8.66 -3.18
N LYS A 6 1.71 -9.50 -2.18
CA LYS A 6 2.01 -9.04 -0.81
C LYS A 6 3.36 -8.33 -0.76
N LEU A 7 4.37 -8.84 -1.48
CA LEU A 7 5.70 -8.21 -1.58
C LEU A 7 5.61 -6.84 -2.26
N VAL A 8 4.95 -6.76 -3.42
CA VAL A 8 4.77 -5.50 -4.17
C VAL A 8 4.02 -4.47 -3.33
N GLY A 9 2.99 -4.89 -2.61
CA GLY A 9 2.26 -4.00 -1.70
C GLY A 9 3.14 -3.40 -0.60
N TRP A 10 4.05 -4.20 -0.02
CA TRP A 10 5.03 -3.71 0.94
C TRP A 10 6.07 -2.77 0.33
N VAL A 11 6.57 -3.06 -0.87
CA VAL A 11 7.52 -2.19 -1.57
C VAL A 11 6.90 -0.82 -1.85
N LEU A 12 5.66 -0.78 -2.33
CA LEU A 12 4.92 0.48 -2.56
C LEU A 12 4.78 1.29 -1.27
N ILE A 13 4.45 0.63 -0.16
CA ILE A 13 4.33 1.27 1.16
C ILE A 13 5.66 1.89 1.59
N VAL A 14 6.76 1.12 1.55
CA VAL A 14 8.09 1.59 2.00
C VAL A 14 8.58 2.76 1.16
N VAL A 15 8.45 2.69 -0.17
CA VAL A 15 8.89 3.76 -1.07
C VAL A 15 8.08 5.04 -0.85
N SER A 16 6.75 4.93 -0.70
CA SER A 16 5.90 6.11 -0.41
C SER A 16 6.23 6.73 0.95
N VAL A 17 6.42 5.94 2.00
CA VAL A 17 6.80 6.46 3.32
C VAL A 17 8.16 7.14 3.28
N ALA A 18 9.15 6.53 2.62
CA ALA A 18 10.47 7.14 2.44
C ALA A 18 10.40 8.48 1.71
N TYR A 19 9.56 8.57 0.66
CA TYR A 19 9.34 9.82 -0.06
C TYR A 19 8.67 10.89 0.80
N ILE A 20 7.63 10.54 1.56
CA ILE A 20 6.95 11.48 2.47
C ILE A 20 7.93 12.02 3.52
N VAL A 21 8.76 11.16 4.12
CA VAL A 21 9.78 11.57 5.10
C VAL A 21 10.84 12.47 4.44
N TYR A 22 11.29 12.14 3.24
CA TYR A 22 12.23 12.97 2.48
C TYR A 22 11.65 14.36 2.17
N PHE A 23 10.40 14.41 1.71
CA PHE A 23 9.70 15.66 1.40
C PHE A 23 9.49 16.51 2.66
N LEU A 24 9.05 15.89 3.76
CA LEU A 24 8.91 16.56 5.06
C LEU A 24 10.27 17.07 5.56
N ARG A 25 11.35 16.30 5.40
CA ARG A 25 12.69 16.69 5.83
C ARG A 25 13.21 17.89 5.03
N LEU A 26 13.16 17.83 3.70
CA LEU A 26 13.48 18.99 2.86
C LEU A 26 12.66 20.21 3.27
N ARG A 27 11.36 20.02 3.51
CA ARG A 27 10.47 21.14 3.81
C ARG A 27 10.66 21.74 5.20
N LEU A 28 10.91 20.91 6.20
CA LEU A 28 11.02 21.34 7.60
C LEU A 28 12.41 21.92 7.91
N PHE A 29 13.45 21.49 7.19
CA PHE A 29 14.84 21.84 7.51
C PHE A 29 15.51 22.76 6.48
N GLU A 30 14.95 22.96 5.27
CA GLU A 30 15.44 23.95 4.31
C GLU A 30 14.45 25.12 4.16
N PRO A 31 14.80 26.34 4.63
CA PRO A 31 14.02 27.52 4.35
C PRO A 31 14.26 27.95 2.89
N GLY A 32 13.22 27.91 2.03
CA GLY A 32 13.20 28.84 0.89
C GLY A 32 12.68 28.43 -0.49
N SER A 33 12.02 27.28 -0.71
CA SER A 33 11.41 27.01 -2.03
C SER A 33 9.88 26.92 -1.94
N ALA A 34 9.16 27.66 -2.78
CA ALA A 34 7.72 27.44 -2.95
C ALA A 34 7.51 26.08 -3.65
N VAL A 35 6.68 25.22 -3.08
CA VAL A 35 6.47 23.86 -3.59
C VAL A 35 6.03 23.92 -5.04
N GLU A 36 6.86 23.38 -5.94
CA GLU A 36 6.60 23.46 -7.36
C GLU A 36 5.42 22.52 -7.72
N LYS A 37 4.63 22.86 -8.74
CA LYS A 37 3.47 22.03 -9.14
C LYS A 37 3.85 20.55 -9.36
N LYS A 38 5.08 20.30 -9.81
CA LYS A 38 5.63 18.96 -10.03
C LYS A 38 5.81 18.16 -8.73
N GLU A 39 6.24 18.81 -7.66
CA GLU A 39 6.41 18.19 -6.35
C GLU A 39 5.06 17.81 -5.74
N TRP A 40 4.03 18.66 -5.93
CA TRP A 40 2.66 18.34 -5.53
C TRP A 40 2.10 17.11 -6.27
N VAL A 41 2.33 17.02 -7.58
CA VAL A 41 1.95 15.84 -8.36
C VAL A 41 2.67 14.60 -7.85
N GLN A 42 3.94 14.71 -7.47
CA GLN A 42 4.72 13.60 -6.93
C GLN A 42 4.27 13.18 -5.53
N VAL A 43 3.89 14.12 -4.67
CA VAL A 43 3.27 13.85 -3.36
C VAL A 43 1.94 13.13 -3.54
N ILE A 44 1.02 13.67 -4.36
CA ILE A 44 -0.27 13.04 -4.63
C ILE A 44 -0.08 11.65 -5.26
N GLY A 45 0.85 11.53 -6.21
CA GLY A 45 1.23 10.26 -6.81
C GLY A 45 1.70 9.25 -5.75
N SER A 46 2.56 9.65 -4.82
CA SER A 46 3.06 8.77 -3.75
C SER A 46 1.94 8.28 -2.81
N VAL A 47 0.92 9.11 -2.55
CA VAL A 47 -0.25 8.75 -1.74
C VAL A 47 -1.14 7.74 -2.48
N VAL A 48 -1.38 7.94 -3.77
CA VAL A 48 -2.15 7.00 -4.61
C VAL A 48 -1.43 5.66 -4.72
N VAL A 49 -0.11 5.68 -4.93
CA VAL A 49 0.77 4.50 -4.98
C VAL A 49 0.74 3.73 -3.64
N PHE A 50 0.74 4.46 -2.52
CA PHE A 50 0.60 3.87 -1.18
C PHE A 50 -0.76 3.17 -0.99
N MET A 51 -1.85 3.83 -1.40
CA MET A 51 -3.21 3.26 -1.36
C MET A 51 -3.30 1.99 -2.19
N LEU A 52 -2.75 1.99 -3.41
CA LEU A 52 -2.67 0.78 -4.25
C LEU A 52 -1.85 -0.33 -3.58
N GLY A 53 -0.76 0.02 -2.89
CA GLY A 53 0.03 -0.92 -2.10
C GLY A 53 -0.78 -1.61 -1.01
N THR A 54 -1.50 -0.84 -0.18
CA THR A 54 -2.32 -1.38 0.90
C THR A 54 -3.48 -2.24 0.40
N ILE A 55 -4.14 -1.83 -0.70
CA ILE A 55 -5.19 -2.61 -1.36
C ILE A 55 -4.64 -3.95 -1.85
N ASN A 56 -3.46 -3.97 -2.46
CA ASN A 56 -2.80 -5.19 -2.92
C ASN A 56 -2.48 -6.14 -1.76
N VAL A 57 -2.00 -5.63 -0.62
CA VAL A 57 -1.77 -6.44 0.59
C VAL A 57 -3.09 -7.00 1.13
N ARG A 58 -4.14 -6.19 1.23
CA ARG A 58 -5.45 -6.60 1.75
C ARG A 58 -6.10 -7.66 0.87
N MET A 59 -6.06 -7.48 -0.46
CA MET A 59 -6.54 -8.49 -1.41
C MET A 59 -5.73 -9.78 -1.32
N ALA A 60 -4.40 -9.71 -1.20
CA ALA A 60 -3.58 -10.89 -1.03
C ALA A 60 -3.92 -11.65 0.27
N ALA A 61 -4.19 -10.93 1.37
CA ALA A 61 -4.62 -11.52 2.63
C ALA A 61 -6.01 -12.17 2.52
N MET A 62 -6.97 -11.53 1.83
CA MET A 62 -8.30 -12.11 1.58
C MET A 62 -8.26 -13.33 0.67
N ARG A 63 -7.42 -13.30 -0.38
CA ARG A 63 -7.20 -14.45 -1.27
C ARG A 63 -6.59 -15.63 -0.52
N ALA A 64 -5.66 -15.37 0.40
CA ALA A 64 -5.10 -16.42 1.24
C ALA A 64 -6.17 -17.05 2.14
N ARG A 65 -7.02 -16.25 2.80
CA ARG A 65 -8.14 -16.74 3.61
C ARG A 65 -9.13 -17.59 2.80
N ARG A 66 -9.59 -17.10 1.64
CA ARG A 66 -10.49 -17.87 0.76
C ARG A 66 -9.90 -19.22 0.33
N ARG A 67 -8.59 -19.29 0.06
CA ARG A 67 -7.93 -20.55 -0.28
C ARG A 67 -7.89 -21.51 0.91
N THR A 68 -7.62 -21.01 2.11
CA THR A 68 -7.67 -21.81 3.33
C THR A 68 -9.07 -22.33 3.60
N ASP A 69 -10.11 -21.49 3.49
CA ASP A 69 -11.51 -21.89 3.70
C ASP A 69 -11.96 -22.97 2.70
N LEU A 70 -11.58 -22.84 1.42
CA LEU A 70 -11.84 -23.85 0.39
C LEU A 70 -11.10 -25.17 0.66
N SER A 71 -9.86 -25.11 1.16
CA SER A 71 -9.07 -26.30 1.49
C SER A 71 -9.50 -27.01 2.77
N HIS A 72 -10.23 -26.34 3.66
CA HIS A 72 -10.73 -26.92 4.91
C HIS A 72 -12.18 -27.42 4.83
N GLY A 73 -12.84 -27.34 3.67
CA GLY A 73 -14.14 -28.00 3.47
C GLY A 73 -15.25 -27.49 4.40
N THR A 74 -15.14 -26.27 4.95
CA THR A 74 -16.24 -25.64 5.68
C THR A 74 -17.31 -25.22 4.68
N THR A 75 -18.20 -26.15 4.34
CA THR A 75 -19.47 -25.90 3.68
C THR A 75 -20.20 -24.81 4.47
N PRO A 76 -20.77 -23.76 3.84
CA PRO A 76 -21.62 -22.84 4.57
C PRO A 76 -22.79 -23.67 5.12
N ARG A 77 -22.88 -23.76 6.44
CA ARG A 77 -24.05 -24.33 7.12
C ARG A 77 -25.22 -23.47 6.66
N ALA A 78 -26.02 -24.00 5.73
CA ALA A 78 -27.25 -23.41 5.28
C ALA A 78 -28.06 -23.09 6.55
N ARG A 79 -28.19 -21.80 6.86
CA ARG A 79 -29.20 -21.36 7.81
C ARG A 79 -30.50 -21.32 7.03
N THR A 80 -31.34 -22.27 7.40
CA THR A 80 -32.79 -22.38 7.19
C THR A 80 -33.49 -21.05 7.14
#